data_AF-A0A7S3SZG7-F1
#
_entry.id   AF-A0A7S3SZG7-F1
#
_cell.length_a   1.000
_cell.length_b   1.000
_cell.length_c   1.000
_cell.angle_alpha   90.00
_cell.angle_beta   90.00
_cell.angle_gamma   90.00
#
_symmetry.space_group_name_H-M   'P 1'
#
loop_
_entity.id
_entity.type
_entity.pdbx_description
1 polymer ?
#
loop_
_entity_poly.entity_id
_entity_poly.type
_entity_poly.pdbx_seq_one_letter_code
_entity_poly.pdbx_strand_id
1 'polypeptide(L)'
;EVWSWGDGEYGMLGHGDEQRQLLPKKIEAIAGQRVVAVSAGFGHSLATTAGGAVWSWGVGASGKLGHGGEQDKLLPKKVEACAGQRFVAVSAGSNHSIATT
;
A
#
# COMPACT_ATOMS: atom_id res chain seq x y z
N GLU A 1 8.20 -10.61 -1.65
CA GLU A 1 9.01 -9.40 -1.36
C GLU A 1 8.53 -8.26 -2.22
N VAL A 2 8.66 -7.02 -1.76
CA VAL A 2 8.26 -5.82 -2.51
C VAL A 2 9.36 -4.77 -2.38
N TRP A 3 9.67 -4.11 -3.49
CA TRP A 3 10.68 -3.08 -3.60
C TRP A 3 10.04 -1.83 -4.18
N SER A 4 10.44 -0.65 -3.71
CA SER A 4 9.95 0.64 -4.21
C SER A 4 11.10 1.63 -4.34
N TRP A 5 10.98 2.52 -5.30
CA TRP A 5 11.91 3.62 -5.58
C TRP A 5 11.15 4.76 -6.27
N GLY A 6 11.80 5.92 -6.38
CA GLY A 6 11.20 7.14 -6.88
C GLY A 6 10.95 8.14 -5.76
N ASP A 7 9.88 8.91 -5.89
CA ASP A 7 9.57 10.00 -4.99
C ASP A 7 9.00 9.53 -3.65
N GLY A 8 9.52 10.09 -2.56
CA GLY A 8 9.22 9.65 -1.19
C GLY A 8 8.04 10.35 -0.54
N GLU A 9 7.53 11.44 -1.13
CA GLU A 9 6.54 12.31 -0.49
C GLU A 9 5.33 11.55 0.04
N TYR A 10 4.82 11.98 1.20
CA TYR A 10 3.67 11.35 1.87
C TYR A 10 3.85 9.85 2.18
N GLY A 11 5.09 9.35 2.11
CA GLY A 11 5.44 7.97 2.38
C GLY A 11 4.94 6.95 1.36
N MET A 12 4.68 7.37 0.11
CA MET A 12 4.16 6.49 -0.95
C MET A 12 5.08 5.30 -1.29
N LEU A 13 6.36 5.38 -0.91
CA LEU A 13 7.33 4.29 -1.05
C LEU A 13 7.25 3.25 0.08
N GLY A 14 6.65 3.58 1.23
CA GLY A 14 6.45 2.62 2.32
C GLY A 14 7.66 2.35 3.20
N HIS A 15 8.67 3.23 3.18
CA HIS A 15 9.92 3.06 3.94
C HIS A 15 9.90 3.65 5.36
N GLY A 16 8.76 4.23 5.78
CA GLY A 16 8.62 4.87 7.10
C GLY A 16 9.16 6.30 7.16
N ASP A 17 9.55 6.84 6.02
CA ASP A 17 10.05 8.19 5.82
C ASP A 17 9.51 8.76 4.50
N GLU A 18 9.82 10.02 4.23
CA GLU A 18 9.48 10.71 2.98
C GLU A 18 10.69 10.86 2.04
N GLN A 19 11.74 10.07 2.26
CA GLN A 19 12.98 10.22 1.52
C GLN A 19 12.86 9.60 0.14
N ARG A 20 13.25 10.37 -0.88
CA ARG A 20 13.41 9.88 -2.25
C ARG A 20 14.39 8.71 -2.28
N GLN A 21 14.02 7.65 -2.97
CA GLN A 21 14.89 6.49 -3.17
C GLN A 21 15.28 6.44 -4.65
N LEU A 22 16.55 6.72 -4.95
CA LEU A 22 17.05 6.72 -6.34
C LEU A 22 17.30 5.30 -6.88
N LEU A 23 17.35 4.31 -5.98
CA LEU A 23 17.56 2.91 -6.29
C LEU A 23 16.47 2.07 -5.61
N PRO A 24 16.14 0.87 -6.16
CA PRO A 24 15.22 -0.04 -5.50
C PRO A 24 15.62 -0.31 -4.05
N LYS A 25 14.70 -0.05 -3.13
CA LYS A 25 14.85 -0.37 -1.70
C LYS A 25 13.74 -1.32 -1.29
N LYS A 26 14.09 -2.35 -0.51
CA LYS A 26 13.15 -3.34 -0.01
C LYS A 26 12.24 -2.71 1.03
N ILE A 27 10.94 -2.99 0.94
CA ILE A 27 9.95 -2.53 1.92
C ILE A 27 9.93 -3.53 3.08
N GLU A 28 10.73 -3.28 4.11
CA GLU A 28 10.93 -4.22 5.22
C GLU A 28 9.64 -4.51 6.00
N ALA A 29 8.75 -3.52 6.12
CA ALA A 29 7.48 -3.66 6.84
C ALA A 29 6.54 -4.75 6.29
N ILE A 30 6.75 -5.22 5.05
CA ILE A 30 5.95 -6.31 4.45
C ILE A 30 6.79 -7.49 3.97
N ALA A 31 8.08 -7.54 4.32
CA ALA A 31 8.98 -8.59 3.85
C ALA A 31 8.52 -10.02 4.25
N GLY A 32 7.85 -10.16 5.40
CA GLY A 32 7.29 -11.43 5.88
C GLY A 32 5.97 -11.85 5.22
N GLN A 33 5.41 -11.04 4.32
CA GLN A 33 4.16 -11.34 3.64
C GLN A 33 4.39 -11.92 2.25
N ARG A 34 3.67 -12.98 1.90
CA ARG A 34 3.62 -13.50 0.53
C ARG A 34 2.73 -12.61 -0.34
N VAL A 35 3.23 -11.45 -0.75
CA VAL A 35 2.55 -10.54 -1.69
C VAL A 35 2.45 -11.18 -3.07
N VAL A 36 1.25 -11.12 -3.66
CA VAL A 36 0.94 -11.72 -4.98
C VAL A 36 0.52 -10.70 -6.03
N ALA A 37 0.05 -9.51 -5.61
CA ALA A 37 -0.21 -8.40 -6.51
C ALA A 37 0.03 -7.06 -5.81
N VAL A 38 0.40 -6.05 -6.60
CA VAL A 38 0.62 -4.66 -6.17
C VAL A 38 -0.05 -3.71 -7.17
N SER A 39 -0.41 -2.52 -6.70
CA SER A 39 -0.89 -1.43 -7.56
C SER A 39 -0.37 -0.09 -7.02
N ALA A 40 0.08 0.79 -7.90
CA ALA A 40 0.53 2.13 -7.57
C ALA A 40 -0.41 3.15 -8.21
N GLY A 41 -1.05 3.98 -7.38
CA GLY A 41 -1.86 5.11 -7.81
C GLY A 41 -1.05 6.41 -7.79
N PHE A 42 -1.74 7.54 -7.89
CA PHE A 42 -1.08 8.86 -7.93
C PHE A 42 -0.26 9.18 -6.68
N GLY A 43 -0.74 8.79 -5.50
CA GLY A 43 -0.05 9.08 -4.23
C GLY A 43 -0.20 7.98 -3.19
N HIS A 44 -0.65 6.80 -3.58
CA HIS A 44 -0.77 5.67 -2.65
C HIS A 44 -0.47 4.37 -3.36
N SER A 45 -0.11 3.37 -2.57
CA SER A 45 0.26 2.05 -3.02
C SER A 45 -0.62 1.02 -2.32
N LEU A 46 -0.95 -0.04 -3.04
CA LEU A 46 -1.73 -1.18 -2.57
C LEU A 46 -0.94 -2.47 -2.79
N ALA A 47 -1.11 -3.42 -1.89
CA ALA A 47 -0.64 -4.80 -2.07
C ALA A 47 -1.68 -5.79 -1.54
N THR A 48 -1.80 -6.95 -2.19
CA THR A 48 -2.55 -8.09 -1.63
C THR A 48 -1.64 -9.31 -1.47
N THR A 49 -1.88 -10.07 -0.41
CA THR A 49 -1.13 -11.30 -0.09
C THR A 49 -1.84 -12.56 -0.58
N ALA A 50 -1.13 -13.67 -0.65
CA ALA A 50 -1.71 -14.98 -0.97
C ALA A 50 -2.82 -15.40 0.02
N GLY A 51 -2.79 -14.87 1.25
CA GLY A 51 -3.84 -15.06 2.25
C GLY A 51 -5.05 -14.13 2.08
N GLY A 52 -5.05 -13.27 1.07
CA GLY A 52 -6.13 -12.34 0.76
C GLY A 52 -6.12 -11.03 1.56
N ALA A 53 -5.06 -10.76 2.33
CA ALA A 53 -4.94 -9.53 3.10
C ALA A 53 -4.55 -8.37 2.19
N VAL A 54 -5.27 -7.24 2.29
CA VAL A 54 -4.94 -5.99 1.60
C VAL A 54 -4.13 -5.07 2.52
N TRP A 55 -3.10 -4.47 1.95
CA TRP A 55 -2.22 -3.48 2.57
C TRP A 55 -2.24 -2.19 1.76
N SER A 56 -2.22 -1.05 2.43
CA SER A 56 -2.18 0.27 1.79
C SER A 56 -1.22 1.22 2.51
N TRP A 57 -0.59 2.13 1.75
CA TRP A 57 0.28 3.19 2.28
C TRP A 57 0.38 4.38 1.31
N GLY A 58 0.94 5.50 1.77
CA GLY A 58 1.01 6.77 1.07
C GLY A 58 -0.02 7.79 1.57
N VAL A 59 -0.51 8.64 0.67
CA VAL A 59 -1.47 9.72 0.90
C VAL A 59 -2.82 9.18 1.38
N GLY A 60 -3.30 9.68 2.52
CA GLY A 60 -4.57 9.33 3.15
C GLY A 60 -5.80 10.11 2.63
N ALA A 61 -5.58 11.25 1.96
CA ALA A 61 -6.65 12.11 1.46
C ALA A 61 -7.72 11.35 0.66
N SER A 62 -8.99 11.75 0.80
CA SER A 62 -10.18 11.08 0.25
C SER A 62 -10.45 9.67 0.82
N GLY A 63 -9.78 9.28 1.91
CA GLY A 63 -9.97 7.97 2.54
C GLY A 63 -9.47 6.79 1.71
N LYS A 64 -8.67 7.03 0.67
CA LYS A 64 -8.25 6.03 -0.33
C LYS A 64 -7.41 4.88 0.22
N LEU A 65 -6.91 5.00 1.45
CA LEU A 65 -6.19 3.92 2.15
C LEU A 65 -7.14 2.92 2.85
N GLY A 66 -8.41 3.26 3.07
CA GLY A 66 -9.39 2.35 3.69
C GLY A 66 -9.23 2.13 5.20
N HIS A 67 -8.55 3.04 5.91
CA HIS A 67 -8.30 2.90 7.35
C HIS A 67 -9.29 3.67 8.26
N GLY A 68 -10.42 4.13 7.73
CA GLY A 68 -11.42 4.88 8.50
C GLY A 68 -11.02 6.33 8.83
N GLY A 69 -10.11 6.91 8.05
CA GLY A 69 -9.66 8.29 8.19
C GLY A 69 -8.80 8.72 7.01
N GLU A 70 -8.32 9.96 7.04
CA GLU A 70 -7.57 10.58 5.94
C GLU A 70 -6.07 10.78 6.26
N GLN A 71 -5.56 10.20 7.34
CA GLN A 71 -4.16 10.38 7.70
C GLN A 71 -3.25 9.51 6.83
N ASP A 72 -2.16 10.11 6.35
CA ASP A 72 -1.11 9.42 5.61
C ASP A 72 -0.53 8.22 6.37
N LYS A 73 0.07 7.31 5.61
CA LYS A 73 0.69 6.09 6.14
C LYS A 73 2.06 5.93 5.51
N LEU A 74 3.10 6.18 6.30
CA LEU A 74 4.49 6.09 5.81
C LEU A 74 5.00 4.65 5.68
N LEU A 75 4.31 3.71 6.32
CA LEU A 75 4.57 2.27 6.22
C LEU A 75 3.30 1.58 5.70
N PRO A 76 3.44 0.47 4.95
CA PRO A 76 2.35 -0.44 4.67
C PRO A 76 1.57 -0.77 5.94
N LYS A 77 0.27 -0.51 5.90
CA LYS A 77 -0.65 -0.87 6.97
C LYS A 77 -1.72 -1.80 6.42
N LYS A 78 -2.03 -2.86 7.17
CA LYS A 78 -3.10 -3.78 6.82
C LYS A 78 -4.46 -3.09 6.93
N VAL A 79 -5.30 -3.30 5.93
CA VAL A 79 -6.68 -2.78 5.92
C VAL A 79 -7.57 -3.74 6.71
N GLU A 80 -7.74 -3.49 8.01
CA GLU A 80 -8.45 -4.42 8.90
C GLU A 80 -9.93 -4.61 8.55
N ALA A 81 -10.57 -3.62 7.91
CA ALA A 81 -11.94 -3.74 7.43
C ALA A 81 -12.13 -4.85 6.36
N CYS A 82 -11.04 -5.28 5.71
CA CYS A 82 -11.01 -6.36 4.73
C CYS A 82 -10.74 -7.74 5.36
N ALA A 83 -10.56 -7.82 6.69
CA ALA A 83 -10.26 -9.09 7.35
C ALA A 83 -11.39 -10.12 7.14
N GLY A 84 -11.01 -11.38 6.91
CA GLY A 84 -11.94 -12.48 6.66
C GLY A 84 -12.40 -12.63 5.21
N GLN A 85 -12.07 -11.68 4.33
CA GLN A 85 -12.29 -11.78 2.88
C GLN A 85 -10.99 -12.17 2.18
N ARG A 86 -11.10 -12.88 1.05
CA ARG A 86 -9.96 -13.36 0.28
C ARG A 86 -9.77 -12.53 -0.98
N PHE A 87 -9.11 -11.36 -0.88
CA PHE A 87 -8.88 -10.51 -2.04
C PHE A 87 -7.76 -11.04 -2.95
N VAL A 88 -8.03 -11.18 -4.24
CA VAL A 88 -7.10 -11.72 -5.25
C VAL A 88 -6.48 -10.65 -6.15
N ALA A 89 -7.10 -9.47 -6.25
CA ALA A 89 -6.53 -8.34 -6.99
C ALA A 89 -6.84 -7.00 -6.32
N VAL A 90 -5.99 -6.01 -6.59
CA VAL A 90 -6.10 -4.63 -6.12
C VAL A 90 -5.82 -3.68 -7.29
N SER A 91 -6.49 -2.53 -7.31
CA SER A 91 -6.20 -1.45 -8.27
C SER A 91 -6.36 -0.09 -7.59
N ALA A 92 -5.37 0.77 -7.80
CA ALA A 92 -5.30 2.12 -7.28
C ALA A 92 -5.60 3.15 -8.39
N GLY A 93 -6.62 3.98 -8.17
CA GLY A 93 -6.88 5.17 -8.99
C GLY A 93 -6.18 6.41 -8.41
N SER A 94 -6.55 7.60 -8.90
CA SER A 94 -5.99 8.85 -8.35
C SER A 94 -6.41 9.08 -6.89
N ASN A 95 -7.70 8.87 -6.59
CA ASN A 95 -8.31 9.15 -5.28
C ASN A 95 -9.20 8.01 -4.76
N HIS A 96 -9.13 6.82 -5.35
CA HIS A 96 -9.92 5.67 -4.92
C HIS A 96 -9.12 4.37 -5.08
N SER A 97 -9.61 3.33 -4.40
CA SER A 97 -9.04 2.00 -4.39
C SER A 97 -10.14 0.99 -4.64
N ILE A 98 -9.84 -0.05 -5.41
CA ILE A 98 -10.73 -1.20 -5.60
C ILE A 98 -9.96 -2.49 -5.31
N ALA A 99 -10.68 -3.48 -4.79
CA ALA A 99 -10.16 -4.82 -4.59
C ALA A 99 -11.26 -5.85 -4.91
N THR A 100 -10.89 -7.02 -5.40
CA THR A 100 -11.82 -8.09 -5.77
C THR A 100 -11.40 -9.42 -5.14
N THR A 101 -12.37 -10.31 -4.92
CA THR A 101 -12.22 -11.61 -4.25
C THR A 101 -12.19 -12.77 -5.22
#